data_AF-A0A8V0YW13-F1
#
_entry.id   AF-A0A8V0YW13-F1
#
_cell.length_a   1.000
_cell.length_b   1.000
_cell.length_c   1.000
_cell.angle_alpha   90.00
_cell.angle_beta   90.00
_cell.angle_gamma   90.00
#
_symmetry.space_group_name_H-M   'P 1'
#
loop_
_entity.id
_entity.type
_entity.pdbx_description
1 polymer ?
#
loop_
_entity_poly.entity_id
_entity_poly.type
_entity_poly.pdbx_seq_one_letter_code
_entity_poly.pdbx_strand_id
1 'polypeptide(L)'
;MLEIQLDDGGVGGYPGDDYCSGSVMSERVSGLANSIYREFERLIHCYDEEVVKELMPLVVTVLENLDSVLTDNQEHEVELELLREDNEQLLTQYEREKALRKQAEEKFIEFEDALEQEKKELQIQVEHLEFQTRQLELKTKNYADQISRLEERESEMKKEYNALHQRHTEMIQTYVEHIERSKMQQVGGNNQTEGSVPGRSHRQSWRKRLTHGTLPLAGAEEDSKMLYQEGACALKNRSRKERPNSLNVFPLADGMVRGQIGAKIIPTLDHWHLSDLGQLQSNSSYKVL
;
A
#
# COMPACT_ATOMS: atom_id res chain seq x y z
N MET A 1 -22.07 -5.27 -13.62
CA MET A 1 -22.78 -5.49 -14.90
C MET A 1 -22.87 -4.13 -15.58
N LEU A 2 -21.83 -3.80 -16.35
CA LEU A 2 -21.82 -2.77 -17.39
C LEU A 2 -20.98 -3.40 -18.50
N GLU A 3 -21.67 -3.96 -19.49
CA GLU A 3 -21.10 -4.52 -20.70
C GLU A 3 -20.36 -3.41 -21.45
N ILE A 4 -19.09 -3.66 -21.78
CA ILE A 4 -18.40 -2.93 -22.84
C ILE A 4 -18.42 -3.89 -24.03
N GLN A 5 -19.41 -3.70 -24.91
CA GLN A 5 -19.42 -4.27 -26.25
C GLN A 5 -18.16 -3.78 -26.97
N LEU A 6 -17.22 -4.68 -27.23
CA LEU A 6 -16.25 -4.51 -28.31
C LEU A 6 -16.94 -5.03 -29.56
N ASP A 7 -17.46 -4.11 -30.37
CA ASP A 7 -17.94 -4.43 -31.71
C ASP A 7 -16.71 -4.63 -32.62
N ASP A 8 -16.72 -5.80 -33.25
CA ASP A 8 -15.67 -6.39 -34.05
C ASP A 8 -15.86 -5.98 -35.51
N GLY A 9 -14.75 -5.74 -36.20
CA GLY A 9 -14.62 -6.12 -37.60
C GLY A 9 -15.64 -5.53 -38.59
N GLY A 10 -15.82 -4.21 -38.60
CA GLY A 10 -16.40 -3.51 -39.74
C GLY A 10 -15.40 -3.37 -40.88
N VAL A 11 -15.08 -4.47 -41.58
CA VAL A 11 -14.45 -4.43 -42.91
C VAL A 11 -15.47 -3.80 -43.87
N GLY A 12 -15.46 -2.48 -43.92
CA GLY A 12 -16.14 -1.68 -44.93
C GLY A 12 -15.45 -1.93 -46.25
N GLY A 13 -15.96 -2.88 -47.02
CA GLY A 13 -15.59 -3.04 -48.41
C GLY A 13 -15.89 -1.74 -49.14
N TYR A 14 -14.85 -1.09 -49.65
CA TYR A 14 -15.02 -0.05 -50.65
C TYR A 14 -15.58 -0.74 -51.91
N PRO A 15 -16.83 -0.44 -52.31
CA PRO A 15 -17.33 -0.87 -53.59
C PRO A 15 -16.56 -0.11 -54.66
N GLY A 16 -16.23 -0.79 -55.75
CA GLY A 16 -15.43 -0.24 -56.82
C GLY A 16 -15.98 1.08 -57.34
N ASP A 17 -15.15 2.11 -57.24
CA ASP A 17 -15.22 3.26 -58.13
C ASP A 17 -14.42 2.91 -59.39
N ASP A 18 -15.06 2.13 -60.27
CA ASP A 18 -14.97 2.41 -61.69
C ASP A 18 -15.31 3.89 -61.91
N TYR A 19 -14.76 4.51 -62.96
CA TYR A 19 -14.93 5.92 -63.37
C TYR A 19 -13.88 6.93 -62.87
N CYS A 20 -12.59 6.62 -63.05
CA CYS A 20 -11.73 7.65 -63.65
C CYS A 20 -11.67 7.37 -65.16
N SER A 21 -12.75 7.75 -65.83
CA SER A 21 -12.76 7.90 -67.27
C SER A 21 -11.74 9.00 -67.56
N GLY A 22 -10.52 8.59 -67.91
CA GLY A 22 -9.47 9.46 -68.41
C GLY A 22 -9.97 10.15 -69.68
N SER A 23 -10.78 11.18 -69.51
CA SER A 23 -11.12 12.11 -70.56
C SER A 23 -9.82 12.83 -70.86
N VAL A 24 -9.22 12.51 -72.00
CA VAL A 24 -7.91 13.00 -72.44
C VAL A 24 -7.89 14.53 -72.67
N MET A 25 -9.02 15.21 -72.43
CA MET A 25 -9.14 16.63 -72.14
C MET A 25 -10.42 16.90 -71.32
N SER A 26 -10.42 17.96 -70.52
CA SER A 26 -11.60 18.50 -69.84
C SER A 26 -12.73 18.78 -70.84
N GLU A 27 -13.97 18.43 -70.49
CA GLU A 27 -15.16 18.69 -71.31
C GLU A 27 -15.30 20.19 -71.65
N ARG A 28 -14.83 21.07 -70.74
CA ARG A 28 -14.80 22.52 -70.94
C ARG A 28 -13.76 22.93 -72.00
N VAL A 29 -12.56 22.33 -71.97
CA VAL A 29 -11.49 22.60 -72.96
C VAL A 29 -11.86 22.02 -74.32
N SER A 30 -12.44 20.82 -74.35
CA SER A 30 -12.96 20.20 -75.57
C SER A 30 -14.09 21.02 -76.22
N GLY A 31 -15.02 21.57 -75.43
CA GLY A 31 -16.06 22.47 -75.93
C GLY A 31 -15.52 23.78 -76.52
N LEU A 32 -14.49 24.36 -75.89
CA LEU A 32 -13.78 25.54 -76.39
C LEU A 32 -13.02 25.22 -77.67
N ALA A 33 -12.27 24.11 -77.70
CA ALA A 33 -11.55 23.63 -78.87
C ALA A 33 -12.49 23.48 -80.07
N ASN A 34 -13.61 22.75 -79.91
CA ASN A 34 -14.61 22.57 -80.96
C ASN A 34 -15.17 23.89 -81.49
N SER A 35 -15.40 24.87 -80.61
CA SER A 35 -15.89 26.19 -81.00
C SER A 35 -14.86 26.99 -81.80
N ILE A 36 -13.59 26.93 -81.38
CA ILE A 36 -12.47 27.62 -82.04
C ILE A 36 -12.15 26.98 -83.40
N TYR A 37 -12.09 25.65 -83.48
CA TYR A 37 -11.87 24.95 -84.74
C TYR A 37 -12.99 25.19 -85.77
N ARG A 38 -14.24 25.34 -85.33
CA ARG A 38 -15.38 25.69 -86.21
C ARG A 38 -15.34 27.13 -86.72
N GLU A 39 -14.69 28.05 -86.00
CA GLU A 39 -14.41 29.40 -86.51
C GLU A 39 -13.22 29.39 -87.48
N PHE A 40 -12.18 28.60 -87.20
CA PHE A 40 -11.08 28.41 -88.15
C PHE A 40 -11.53 27.83 -89.48
N GLU A 41 -12.43 26.85 -89.46
CA GLU A 41 -13.02 26.30 -90.69
C GLU A 41 -13.72 27.36 -91.54
N ARG A 42 -14.43 28.31 -90.90
CA ARG A 42 -15.05 29.47 -91.58
C ARG A 42 -14.02 30.46 -92.12
N LEU A 43 -12.94 30.72 -91.38
CA LEU A 43 -11.86 31.61 -91.82
C LEU A 43 -11.12 31.06 -93.04
N ILE A 44 -10.81 29.76 -93.04
CA ILE A 44 -10.16 29.08 -94.16
C ILE A 44 -11.02 29.16 -95.42
N HIS A 45 -12.34 28.97 -95.30
CA HIS A 45 -13.25 29.06 -96.44
C HIS A 45 -13.33 30.47 -97.06
N CYS A 46 -13.13 31.53 -96.27
CA CYS A 46 -13.26 32.91 -96.73
C CYS A 46 -11.92 33.56 -97.16
N TYR A 47 -10.79 33.13 -96.58
CA TYR A 47 -9.49 33.81 -96.69
C TYR A 47 -8.29 32.88 -96.96
N ASP A 48 -8.54 31.60 -97.29
CA ASP A 48 -7.54 30.53 -97.47
C ASP A 48 -6.78 30.13 -96.19
N GLU A 49 -6.03 29.02 -96.28
CA GLU A 49 -5.37 28.35 -95.15
C GLU A 49 -4.19 29.13 -94.55
N GLU A 50 -3.50 29.95 -95.35
CA GLU A 50 -2.28 30.65 -94.93
C GLU A 50 -2.51 31.63 -93.77
N VAL A 51 -3.74 32.11 -93.56
CA VAL A 51 -4.11 33.00 -92.44
C VAL A 51 -4.08 32.28 -91.08
N VAL A 52 -4.38 30.98 -91.05
CA VAL A 52 -4.53 30.20 -89.80
C VAL A 52 -3.27 29.39 -89.47
N LYS A 53 -2.39 29.18 -90.44
CA LYS A 53 -1.20 28.32 -90.37
C LYS A 53 -0.26 28.58 -89.18
N GLU A 54 0.01 29.84 -88.87
CA GLU A 54 0.85 30.21 -87.71
C GLU A 54 0.06 30.35 -86.41
N LEU A 55 -1.25 30.59 -86.50
CA LEU A 55 -2.13 30.81 -85.35
C LEU A 55 -2.58 29.50 -84.70
N MET A 56 -2.79 28.44 -85.51
CA MET A 56 -3.27 27.15 -85.03
C MET A 56 -2.33 26.49 -84.01
N PRO A 57 -0.99 26.46 -84.20
CA PRO A 57 -0.07 25.94 -83.18
C PRO A 57 -0.15 26.70 -81.85
N LEU A 58 -0.34 28.03 -81.90
CA LEU A 58 -0.48 28.85 -80.69
C LEU A 58 -1.77 28.53 -79.93
N VAL A 59 -2.89 28.37 -80.64
CA VAL A 59 -4.16 27.98 -80.04
C VAL A 59 -4.10 26.56 -79.45
N VAL A 60 -3.50 25.61 -80.17
CA VAL A 60 -3.27 24.25 -79.66
C VAL A 60 -2.46 24.30 -78.36
N THR A 61 -1.34 25.03 -78.36
CA THR A 61 -0.49 25.19 -77.17
C THR A 61 -1.26 25.81 -75.99
N VAL A 62 -2.13 26.79 -76.24
CA VAL A 62 -2.97 27.40 -75.19
C VAL A 62 -4.01 26.42 -74.64
N LEU A 63 -4.64 25.61 -75.51
CA LEU A 63 -5.61 24.59 -75.08
C LEU A 63 -4.94 23.47 -74.28
N GLU A 64 -3.76 23.01 -74.71
CA GLU A 64 -2.95 22.02 -73.98
C GLU A 64 -2.52 22.53 -72.61
N ASN A 65 -2.04 23.77 -72.52
CA ASN A 65 -1.67 24.39 -71.25
C ASN A 65 -2.88 24.58 -70.31
N LEU A 66 -4.03 24.98 -70.87
CA LEU A 66 -5.26 25.11 -70.09
C LEU A 66 -5.72 23.76 -69.53
N ASP A 67 -5.63 22.71 -70.34
CA ASP A 67 -5.99 21.36 -69.92
C ASP A 67 -5.05 20.80 -68.85
N SER A 68 -3.74 21.04 -69.00
CA SER A 68 -2.74 20.71 -67.98
C SER A 68 -3.05 21.41 -66.66
N VAL A 69 -3.27 22.73 -66.66
CA VAL A 69 -3.58 23.48 -65.42
C VAL A 69 -4.90 23.05 -64.79
N LEU A 70 -5.90 22.66 -65.58
CA LEU A 70 -7.16 22.13 -65.04
C LEU A 70 -6.97 20.75 -64.40
N THR A 71 -6.12 19.91 -64.99
CA THR A 71 -5.78 18.60 -64.44
C THR A 71 -5.01 18.76 -63.12
N ASP A 72 -3.97 19.61 -63.10
CA ASP A 72 -3.21 19.91 -61.88
C ASP A 72 -4.11 20.46 -60.77
N ASN A 73 -5.07 21.34 -61.12
CA ASN A 73 -6.04 21.86 -60.14
C ASN A 73 -6.93 20.77 -59.55
N GLN A 74 -7.36 19.80 -60.37
CA GLN A 74 -8.18 18.69 -59.89
C GLN A 74 -7.37 17.77 -58.96
N GLU A 75 -6.11 17.52 -59.29
CA GLU A 75 -5.20 16.75 -58.42
C GLU A 75 -4.99 17.45 -57.07
N HIS A 76 -4.78 18.76 -57.08
CA HIS A 76 -4.68 19.55 -55.84
C HIS A 76 -5.98 19.57 -55.03
N GLU A 77 -7.14 19.57 -55.68
CA GLU A 77 -8.43 19.48 -54.99
C GLU A 77 -8.57 18.14 -54.25
N VAL A 78 -8.20 17.04 -54.91
CA VAL A 78 -8.18 15.70 -54.29
C VAL A 78 -7.17 15.63 -53.14
N GLU A 79 -5.97 16.19 -53.30
CA GLU A 79 -4.97 16.25 -52.23
C GLU A 79 -5.48 17.04 -51.02
N LEU A 80 -6.15 18.17 -51.26
CA LEU A 80 -6.76 18.97 -50.19
C LEU A 80 -7.88 18.21 -49.46
N GLU A 81 -8.67 17.41 -50.15
CA GLU A 81 -9.69 16.56 -49.53
C GLU A 81 -9.07 15.47 -48.65
N LEU A 82 -8.04 14.77 -49.14
CA LEU A 82 -7.32 13.77 -48.34
C LEU A 82 -6.69 14.39 -47.08
N LEU A 83 -6.06 15.55 -47.21
CA LEU A 83 -5.47 16.25 -46.05
C LEU A 83 -6.53 16.71 -45.05
N ARG A 84 -7.74 17.07 -45.52
CA ARG A 84 -8.86 17.41 -44.63
C ARG A 84 -9.35 16.19 -43.86
N GLU A 85 -9.52 15.05 -44.54
CA GLU A 85 -9.90 13.78 -43.91
C GLU A 85 -8.87 13.34 -42.86
N ASP A 86 -7.58 13.39 -43.18
CA ASP A 86 -6.50 13.08 -42.25
C ASP A 86 -6.53 14.01 -41.02
N ASN A 87 -6.83 15.29 -41.21
CA ASN A 87 -6.95 16.25 -40.11
C ASN A 87 -8.15 15.92 -39.20
N GLU A 88 -9.28 15.54 -39.78
CA GLU A 88 -10.48 15.14 -39.04
C GLU A 88 -10.25 13.87 -38.22
N GLN A 89 -9.53 12.90 -38.79
CA GLN A 89 -9.11 11.69 -38.07
C GLN A 89 -8.17 12.04 -36.91
N LEU A 90 -7.18 12.90 -37.13
CA LEU A 90 -6.26 13.36 -36.09
C LEU A 90 -7.00 14.10 -34.96
N LEU A 91 -7.98 14.95 -35.29
CA LEU A 91 -8.81 15.63 -34.30
C LEU A 91 -9.61 14.63 -33.45
N THR A 92 -10.23 13.64 -34.07
CA THR A 92 -11.00 12.60 -33.36
C THR A 92 -10.10 11.81 -32.39
N GLN A 93 -8.89 11.44 -32.82
CA GLN A 93 -7.94 10.75 -31.95
C GLN A 93 -7.44 11.64 -30.81
N TYR A 94 -7.14 12.90 -31.10
CA TYR A 94 -6.75 13.87 -30.09
C TYR A 94 -7.83 14.04 -29.01
N GLU A 95 -9.10 14.15 -29.41
CA GLU A 95 -10.21 14.28 -28.47
C GLU A 95 -10.39 13.03 -27.60
N ARG A 96 -10.26 11.84 -28.20
CA ARG A 96 -10.29 10.57 -27.46
C ARG A 96 -9.17 10.50 -26.43
N GLU A 97 -7.93 10.80 -26.81
CA GLU A 97 -6.78 10.76 -25.92
C GLU A 97 -6.91 11.81 -24.81
N LYS A 98 -7.36 13.02 -25.15
CA LYS A 98 -7.66 14.08 -24.18
C LYS A 98 -8.70 13.63 -23.15
N ALA A 99 -9.74 12.92 -23.58
CA ALA A 99 -10.75 12.38 -22.68
C ALA A 99 -10.19 11.27 -21.77
N LEU A 100 -9.38 10.35 -22.31
CA LEU A 100 -8.72 9.30 -21.53
C LEU A 100 -7.76 9.88 -20.50
N ARG A 101 -7.00 10.91 -20.88
CA ARG A 101 -6.06 11.58 -19.98
C ARG A 101 -6.78 12.30 -18.84
N LYS A 102 -7.88 12.99 -19.15
CA LYS A 102 -8.75 13.60 -18.12
C LYS A 102 -9.32 12.55 -17.16
N GLN A 103 -9.77 11.40 -17.68
CA GLN A 103 -10.28 10.31 -16.85
C GLN A 103 -9.19 9.71 -15.95
N ALA A 104 -7.97 9.57 -16.47
CA ALA A 104 -6.83 9.11 -15.68
C ALA A 104 -6.51 10.09 -14.55
N GLU A 105 -6.44 11.40 -14.85
CA GLU A 105 -6.23 12.46 -13.86
C GLU A 105 -7.28 12.44 -12.74
N GLU A 106 -8.55 12.26 -13.09
CA GLU A 106 -9.65 12.15 -12.12
C GLU A 106 -9.45 10.95 -11.18
N LYS A 107 -9.10 9.77 -11.71
CA LYS A 107 -8.78 8.59 -10.90
C LYS A 107 -7.57 8.81 -9.99
N PHE A 108 -6.54 9.52 -10.46
CA PHE A 108 -5.37 9.82 -9.63
C PHE A 108 -5.76 10.67 -8.42
N ILE A 109 -6.63 11.67 -8.59
CA ILE A 109 -7.12 12.50 -7.49
C ILE A 109 -7.91 11.63 -6.49
N GLU A 110 -8.81 10.76 -6.97
CA GLU A 110 -9.55 9.84 -6.10
C GLU A 110 -8.63 8.92 -5.29
N PHE A 111 -7.56 8.42 -5.91
CA PHE A 111 -6.56 7.60 -5.21
C PHE A 111 -5.77 8.39 -4.18
N GLU A 112 -5.35 9.62 -4.48
CA GLU A 112 -4.67 10.49 -3.53
C GLU A 112 -5.55 10.79 -2.31
N ASP A 113 -6.82 11.13 -2.53
CA ASP A 113 -7.77 11.40 -1.45
C ASP A 113 -8.00 10.18 -0.55
N ALA A 114 -8.14 8.98 -1.16
CA ALA A 114 -8.29 7.73 -0.42
C ALA A 114 -7.05 7.39 0.42
N LEU A 115 -5.85 7.56 -0.16
CA LEU A 115 -4.59 7.32 0.54
C LEU A 115 -4.38 8.33 1.68
N GLU A 116 -4.70 9.59 1.47
CA GLU A 116 -4.57 10.62 2.52
C GLU A 116 -5.59 10.38 3.64
N GLN A 117 -6.77 9.84 3.34
CA GLN A 117 -7.75 9.41 4.33
C GLN A 117 -7.24 8.20 5.14
N GLU A 118 -6.75 7.15 4.50
CA GLU A 118 -6.19 5.97 5.18
C GLU A 118 -5.01 6.35 6.09
N LYS A 119 -4.12 7.21 5.58
CA LYS A 119 -2.99 7.74 6.36
C LYS A 119 -3.45 8.49 7.60
N LYS A 120 -4.50 9.32 7.51
CA LYS A 120 -5.08 10.00 8.69
C LYS A 120 -5.66 9.00 9.68
N GLU A 121 -6.35 7.97 9.21
CA GLU A 121 -6.92 6.92 10.06
C GLU A 121 -5.82 6.13 10.78
N LEU A 122 -4.75 5.74 10.08
CA LEU A 122 -3.59 5.08 10.67
C LEU A 122 -2.88 5.97 11.68
N GLN A 123 -2.72 7.27 11.38
CA GLN A 123 -2.13 8.23 12.31
C GLN A 123 -2.92 8.33 13.62
N ILE A 124 -4.26 8.37 13.54
CA ILE A 124 -5.13 8.35 14.73
C ILE A 124 -4.94 7.05 15.52
N GLN A 125 -4.82 5.91 14.85
CA GLN A 125 -4.58 4.63 15.53
C GLN A 125 -3.23 4.61 16.25
N VAL A 126 -2.18 5.15 15.62
CA VAL A 126 -0.86 5.30 16.24
C VAL A 126 -0.96 6.17 17.49
N GLU A 127 -1.59 7.34 17.42
CA GLU A 127 -1.78 8.23 18.57
C GLU A 127 -2.55 7.55 19.71
N HIS A 128 -3.58 6.75 19.38
CA HIS A 128 -4.32 5.96 20.35
C HIS A 128 -3.44 4.91 21.05
N LEU A 129 -2.64 4.17 20.29
CA LEU A 129 -1.73 3.15 20.83
C LEU A 129 -0.58 3.77 21.64
N GLU A 130 -0.07 4.93 21.24
CA GLU A 130 0.91 5.69 22.01
C GLU A 130 0.34 6.11 23.37
N PHE A 131 -0.89 6.64 23.39
CA PHE A 131 -1.57 6.99 24.63
C PHE A 131 -1.78 5.75 25.51
N GLN A 132 -2.25 4.65 24.94
CA GLN A 132 -2.43 3.39 25.66
C GLN A 132 -1.11 2.86 26.26
N THR A 133 -0.02 2.96 25.52
CA THR A 133 1.32 2.57 25.97
C THR A 133 1.74 3.40 27.18
N ARG A 134 1.62 4.74 27.11
CA ARG A 134 1.94 5.63 28.25
C ARG A 134 1.10 5.30 29.49
N GLN A 135 -0.18 4.97 29.31
CA GLN A 135 -1.04 4.56 30.42
C GLN A 135 -0.59 3.24 31.06
N LEU A 136 -0.21 2.25 30.25
CA LEU A 136 0.30 0.97 30.73
C LEU A 136 1.66 1.13 31.42
N GLU A 137 2.54 1.97 30.90
CA GLU A 137 3.83 2.28 31.54
C GLU A 137 3.65 2.86 32.93
N LEU A 138 2.70 3.79 33.12
CA LEU A 138 2.41 4.34 34.43
C LEU A 138 1.91 3.27 35.41
N LYS A 139 1.02 2.38 34.96
CA LYS A 139 0.56 1.24 35.76
C LYS A 139 1.72 0.32 36.14
N THR A 140 2.60 -0.01 35.20
CA THR A 140 3.80 -0.83 35.45
C THR A 140 4.70 -0.19 36.50
N LYS A 141 4.95 1.12 36.41
CA LYS A 141 5.73 1.86 37.41
C LYS A 141 5.08 1.79 38.80
N ASN A 142 3.76 2.00 38.90
CA ASN A 142 3.04 1.91 40.16
C ASN A 142 3.13 0.51 40.81
N TYR A 143 3.02 -0.56 40.01
CA TYR A 143 3.17 -1.92 40.52
C TYR A 143 4.62 -2.23 40.91
N ALA A 144 5.61 -1.75 40.16
CA ALA A 144 7.02 -1.90 40.51
C ALA A 144 7.34 -1.24 41.87
N ASP A 145 6.82 -0.03 42.10
CA ASP A 145 6.98 0.66 43.38
C ASP A 145 6.29 -0.09 44.54
N GLN A 146 5.12 -0.67 44.29
CA GLN A 146 4.43 -1.51 45.28
C GLN A 146 5.25 -2.75 45.64
N ILE A 147 5.81 -3.43 44.64
CA ILE A 147 6.67 -4.61 44.84
C ILE A 147 7.91 -4.23 45.65
N SER A 148 8.60 -3.15 45.27
CA SER A 148 9.80 -2.69 45.97
C SER A 148 9.55 -2.43 47.47
N ARG A 149 8.42 -1.81 47.81
CA ARG A 149 8.01 -1.59 49.21
C ARG A 149 7.72 -2.90 49.98
N LEU A 150 7.25 -3.94 49.29
CA LEU A 150 7.00 -5.24 49.90
C LEU A 150 8.32 -6.01 50.10
N GLU A 151 9.21 -5.96 49.10
CA GLU A 151 10.55 -6.56 49.18
C GLU A 151 11.39 -5.95 50.32
N GLU A 152 11.30 -4.64 50.53
CA GLU A 152 11.97 -3.96 51.64
C GLU A 152 11.51 -4.51 53.00
N ARG A 153 10.19 -4.58 53.23
CA ARG A 153 9.62 -5.14 54.46
C ARG A 153 10.00 -6.62 54.66
N GLU A 154 9.99 -7.40 53.58
CA GLU A 154 10.43 -8.79 53.65
C GLU A 154 11.92 -8.88 54.05
N SER A 155 12.75 -7.99 53.52
CA SER A 155 14.19 -7.93 53.84
C SER A 155 14.44 -7.56 55.31
N GLU A 156 13.64 -6.64 55.87
CA GLU A 156 13.69 -6.26 57.28
C GLU A 156 13.33 -7.45 58.18
N MET A 157 12.21 -8.12 57.89
CA MET A 157 11.77 -9.31 58.62
C MET A 157 12.81 -10.44 58.55
N LYS A 158 13.46 -10.64 57.40
CA LYS A 158 14.57 -11.59 57.26
C LYS A 158 15.77 -11.22 58.13
N LYS A 159 16.15 -9.94 58.18
CA LYS A 159 17.24 -9.44 59.05
C LYS A 159 16.92 -9.69 60.52
N GLU A 160 15.71 -9.37 60.96
CA GLU A 160 15.26 -9.62 62.34
C GLU A 160 15.26 -11.10 62.71
N TYR A 161 14.74 -11.96 61.82
CA TYR A 161 14.76 -13.41 62.01
C TYR A 161 16.19 -13.94 62.13
N ASN A 162 17.09 -13.53 61.24
CA ASN A 162 18.49 -13.94 61.27
C ASN A 162 19.20 -13.47 62.55
N ALA A 163 18.95 -12.23 63.00
CA ALA A 163 19.51 -11.72 64.25
C ALA A 163 19.01 -12.49 65.47
N LEU A 164 17.72 -12.82 65.51
CA LEU A 164 17.14 -13.64 66.58
C LEU A 164 17.71 -15.08 66.57
N HIS A 165 17.85 -15.67 65.38
CA HIS A 165 18.46 -16.99 65.21
C HIS A 165 19.92 -17.00 65.65
N GLN A 166 20.69 -15.96 65.32
CA GLN A 166 22.06 -15.77 65.78
C GLN A 166 22.14 -15.72 67.30
N ARG A 167 21.31 -14.88 67.95
CA ARG A 167 21.25 -14.78 69.42
C ARG A 167 20.89 -16.11 70.08
N HIS A 168 19.95 -16.86 69.51
CA HIS A 168 19.58 -18.19 69.99
C HIS A 168 20.75 -19.18 69.85
N THR A 169 21.47 -19.13 68.75
CA THR A 169 22.64 -19.98 68.50
C THR A 169 23.76 -19.68 69.49
N GLU A 170 24.06 -18.40 69.71
CA GLU A 170 25.06 -17.93 70.70
C GLU A 170 24.68 -18.37 72.12
N MET A 171 23.40 -18.33 72.48
CA MET A 171 22.91 -18.83 73.77
C MET A 171 23.18 -20.34 73.92
N ILE A 172 22.95 -21.15 72.88
CA ILE A 172 23.25 -22.59 72.91
C ILE A 172 24.75 -22.81 73.05
N GLN A 173 25.57 -22.12 72.24
CA GLN A 173 27.03 -22.25 72.28
C GLN A 173 27.56 -21.92 73.68
N THR A 174 27.18 -20.77 74.25
CA THR A 174 27.59 -20.39 75.62
C THR A 174 27.17 -21.44 76.65
N TYR A 175 25.95 -21.96 76.57
CA TYR A 175 25.48 -23.02 77.46
C TYR A 175 26.31 -24.31 77.36
N VAL A 176 26.60 -24.77 76.14
CA VAL A 176 27.45 -25.93 75.88
C VAL A 176 28.85 -25.71 76.44
N GLU A 177 29.45 -24.56 76.16
CA GLU A 177 30.77 -24.22 76.70
C GLU A 177 30.78 -24.17 78.24
N HIS A 178 29.70 -23.67 78.87
CA HIS A 178 29.57 -23.69 80.33
C HIS A 178 29.57 -25.13 80.87
N ILE A 179 28.84 -26.05 80.23
CA ILE A 179 28.84 -27.47 80.61
C ILE A 179 30.24 -28.08 80.46
N GLU A 180 30.93 -27.80 79.36
CA GLU A 180 32.28 -28.32 79.11
C GLU A 180 33.29 -27.78 80.13
N ARG A 181 33.23 -26.49 80.46
CA ARG A 181 34.04 -25.87 81.53
C ARG A 181 33.77 -26.49 82.90
N SER A 182 32.50 -26.72 83.26
CA SER A 182 32.12 -27.38 84.52
C SER A 182 32.57 -28.85 84.57
N LYS A 183 32.48 -29.59 83.46
CA LYS A 183 33.03 -30.96 83.39
C LYS A 183 34.55 -30.98 83.61
N MET A 184 35.30 -30.05 83.02
CA MET A 184 36.76 -29.99 83.18
C MET A 184 37.17 -29.64 84.62
N GLN A 185 36.40 -28.78 85.30
CA GLN A 185 36.65 -28.38 86.68
C GLN A 185 36.31 -29.48 87.70
N GLN A 186 35.35 -30.35 87.38
CA GLN A 186 34.99 -31.52 88.20
C GLN A 186 35.99 -32.69 88.07
N VAL A 187 36.78 -32.75 87.00
CA VAL A 187 37.85 -33.76 86.79
C VAL A 187 39.18 -33.35 87.48
N GLY A 188 39.30 -32.11 87.98
CA GLY A 188 40.51 -31.58 88.63
C GLY A 188 40.40 -31.18 90.11
N GLY A 189 39.25 -31.42 90.79
CA GLY A 189 39.02 -30.97 92.17
C GLY A 189 38.13 -31.93 92.97
N ASN A 190 38.69 -32.44 94.06
CA ASN A 190 38.31 -33.63 94.83
C ASN A 190 37.14 -33.42 95.84
N ASN A 191 36.37 -34.50 96.07
CA ASN A 191 35.75 -34.98 97.33
C ASN A 191 34.81 -34.12 98.24
N GLN A 192 33.73 -34.81 98.69
CA GLN A 192 32.88 -34.62 99.89
C GLN A 192 31.70 -33.61 99.80
N THR A 193 30.43 -34.07 99.69
CA THR A 193 29.38 -34.31 100.75
C THR A 193 28.93 -33.01 101.45
N GLU A 194 27.66 -32.63 101.68
CA GLU A 194 26.33 -33.26 101.82
C GLU A 194 25.26 -32.25 101.31
N GLY A 195 24.05 -32.62 100.86
CA GLY A 195 22.90 -32.94 101.70
C GLY A 195 22.00 -31.72 102.00
N SER A 196 20.91 -31.53 101.22
CA SER A 196 19.59 -31.09 101.70
C SER A 196 18.63 -30.71 100.56
N VAL A 197 17.45 -31.34 100.60
CA VAL A 197 16.19 -30.97 99.92
C VAL A 197 15.27 -30.59 101.11
N PRO A 198 14.43 -29.52 101.08
CA PRO A 198 13.30 -29.42 100.16
C PRO A 198 12.79 -28.02 99.77
N GLY A 199 12.00 -27.93 98.70
CA GLY A 199 11.26 -26.71 98.39
C GLY A 199 10.40 -26.79 97.14
N ARG A 200 9.10 -27.06 97.32
CA ARG A 200 8.03 -26.78 96.35
C ARG A 200 8.05 -25.30 95.94
N SER A 201 8.03 -24.97 94.64
CA SER A 201 6.97 -24.15 94.03
C SER A 201 7.15 -23.96 92.51
N HIS A 202 6.02 -23.86 91.83
CA HIS A 202 5.79 -23.09 90.60
C HIS A 202 6.28 -23.62 89.24
N ARG A 203 5.65 -24.70 88.77
CA ARG A 203 5.65 -25.07 87.35
C ARG A 203 4.61 -24.21 86.61
N GLN A 204 5.02 -23.04 86.08
CA GLN A 204 4.18 -22.25 85.18
C GLN A 204 4.57 -22.45 83.71
N SER A 205 3.58 -22.93 82.95
CA SER A 205 3.23 -22.48 81.59
C SER A 205 4.22 -22.75 80.44
N TRP A 206 4.40 -24.02 80.10
CA TRP A 206 4.64 -24.45 78.71
C TRP A 206 3.31 -24.88 78.07
N ARG A 207 2.42 -23.93 77.79
CA ARG A 207 1.24 -24.10 76.90
C ARG A 207 0.83 -22.75 76.28
N LYS A 208 1.31 -22.47 75.08
CA LYS A 208 0.57 -21.76 74.03
C LYS A 208 0.64 -22.68 72.81
N ARG A 209 -0.22 -23.70 72.72
CA ARG A 209 -1.50 -23.70 72.00
C ARG A 209 -1.34 -23.38 70.51
N LEU A 210 -0.91 -24.39 69.75
CA LEU A 210 -1.43 -24.65 68.41
C LEU A 210 -2.94 -24.90 68.56
N THR A 211 -3.76 -24.04 67.94
CA THR A 211 -5.04 -24.31 67.25
C THR A 211 -5.81 -23.00 67.18
N HIS A 212 -5.96 -22.48 65.96
CA HIS A 212 -7.08 -21.68 65.41
C HIS A 212 -6.56 -21.05 64.11
N GLY A 213 -6.49 -21.84 63.04
CA GLY A 213 -7.25 -21.44 61.86
C GLY A 213 -8.71 -21.16 62.19
N THR A 214 -9.09 -19.89 62.06
CA THR A 214 -10.36 -19.44 61.45
C THR A 214 -10.16 -17.98 61.04
N LEU A 215 -10.45 -17.67 59.78
CA LEU A 215 -10.67 -16.32 59.26
C LEU A 215 -11.76 -15.59 60.09
N PRO A 216 -11.69 -14.26 60.17
CA PRO A 216 -12.89 -13.44 60.09
C PRO A 216 -12.85 -12.60 58.81
N LEU A 217 -13.75 -12.96 57.92
CA LEU A 217 -14.39 -12.05 56.97
C LEU A 217 -15.06 -10.89 57.73
N ALA A 218 -15.12 -9.74 57.07
CA ALA A 218 -16.08 -8.64 57.21
C ALA A 218 -15.71 -7.45 58.12
N GLY A 219 -15.79 -6.27 57.50
CA GLY A 219 -15.50 -4.92 58.01
C GLY A 219 -14.69 -4.15 56.97
N ALA A 220 -15.20 -3.99 55.75
CA ALA A 220 -15.93 -2.80 55.27
C ALA A 220 -14.94 -1.76 54.70
N GLU A 221 -14.98 -1.53 53.39
CA GLU A 221 -15.44 -0.25 52.80
C GLU A 221 -14.42 0.85 53.12
N GLU A 222 -13.56 1.31 52.21
CA GLU A 222 -13.86 1.95 50.93
C GLU A 222 -12.70 1.75 49.92
N ASP A 223 -12.82 2.32 48.72
CA ASP A 223 -11.81 2.36 47.63
C ASP A 223 -11.84 1.27 46.54
N SER A 224 -13.02 0.68 46.30
CA SER A 224 -13.34 -0.01 45.03
C SER A 224 -14.34 0.78 44.17
N LYS A 225 -14.06 2.07 43.94
CA LYS A 225 -14.79 2.93 43.00
C LYS A 225 -13.82 3.76 42.13
N MET A 226 -12.96 3.12 41.35
CA MET A 226 -12.26 3.79 40.23
C MET A 226 -12.01 2.82 39.07
N LEU A 227 -12.97 1.92 38.81
CA LEU A 227 -13.05 1.17 37.58
C LEU A 227 -14.49 1.23 37.09
N TYR A 228 -14.65 1.70 35.85
CA TYR A 228 -15.89 1.81 35.06
C TYR A 228 -16.73 3.09 35.21
N GLN A 229 -16.23 4.19 34.63
CA GLN A 229 -17.00 5.23 33.93
C GLN A 229 -15.93 5.95 33.08
N GLU A 230 -15.77 5.72 31.77
CA GLU A 230 -16.61 6.23 30.69
C GLU A 230 -16.55 5.26 29.49
N GLY A 231 -17.71 4.87 29.00
CA GLY A 231 -17.86 3.94 27.88
C GLY A 231 -19.33 3.72 27.59
N ALA A 232 -20.06 4.80 27.31
CA ALA A 232 -21.45 4.73 26.89
C ALA A 232 -21.72 5.76 25.80
N CYS A 233 -21.29 5.45 24.58
CA CYS A 233 -22.00 5.84 23.37
C CYS A 233 -22.29 4.58 22.56
N ALA A 234 -23.42 3.96 22.88
CA ALA A 234 -24.04 2.95 22.04
C ALA A 234 -24.85 3.66 20.95
N LEU A 235 -24.52 3.42 19.68
CA LEU A 235 -25.49 3.42 18.60
C LEU A 235 -25.52 2.02 17.99
N LYS A 236 -26.75 1.55 17.81
CA LYS A 236 -27.18 0.14 17.77
C LYS A 236 -27.64 -0.20 16.36
N ASN A 237 -27.46 -1.49 15.99
CA ASN A 237 -27.95 -2.23 14.81
C ASN A 237 -26.92 -2.27 13.65
N ARG A 238 -26.58 -3.41 13.03
CA ARG A 238 -27.46 -4.53 12.66
C ARG A 238 -26.64 -5.81 12.40
N SER A 239 -27.27 -6.94 12.72
CA SER A 239 -26.88 -8.31 12.43
C SER A 239 -26.49 -8.58 10.96
N ARG A 240 -25.32 -9.21 10.72
CA ARG A 240 -25.19 -10.47 9.97
C ARG A 240 -23.76 -11.02 10.03
N LYS A 241 -23.68 -12.32 10.30
CA LYS A 241 -22.50 -13.20 10.15
C LYS A 241 -22.15 -13.26 8.67
N GLU A 242 -20.96 -12.81 8.27
CA GLU A 242 -20.20 -13.39 7.15
C GLU A 242 -18.71 -13.30 7.49
N ARG A 243 -18.01 -14.43 7.34
CA ARG A 243 -16.55 -14.52 7.45
C ARG A 243 -15.97 -14.01 6.11
N PRO A 244 -14.89 -13.23 6.07
CA PRO A 244 -14.20 -13.03 4.80
C PRO A 244 -13.51 -14.34 4.37
N ASN A 245 -13.79 -14.73 3.12
CA ASN A 245 -13.17 -15.86 2.43
C ASN A 245 -11.65 -15.71 2.41
N SER A 246 -10.96 -16.46 3.27
CA SER A 246 -9.54 -16.76 3.07
C SER A 246 -9.42 -17.65 1.83
N LEU A 247 -9.01 -17.04 0.72
CA LEU A 247 -8.00 -17.57 -0.20
C LEU A 247 -8.05 -19.10 -0.41
N ASN A 248 -8.87 -19.53 -1.37
CA ASN A 248 -8.71 -20.80 -2.05
C ASN A 248 -9.04 -20.59 -3.53
N VAL A 249 -8.03 -20.29 -4.37
CA VAL A 249 -7.96 -20.72 -5.78
C VAL A 249 -6.50 -20.66 -6.25
N PHE A 250 -5.79 -21.78 -6.23
CA PHE A 250 -4.84 -22.12 -7.30
C PHE A 250 -5.06 -23.58 -7.68
N PRO A 251 -5.13 -23.91 -8.98
CA PRO A 251 -5.57 -25.21 -9.45
C PRO A 251 -4.45 -26.26 -9.32
N LEU A 252 -4.81 -27.42 -8.78
CA LEU A 252 -4.05 -28.65 -8.96
C LEU A 252 -4.22 -29.13 -10.40
N ALA A 253 -3.12 -29.21 -11.15
CA ALA A 253 -3.00 -30.09 -12.30
C ALA A 253 -1.56 -30.61 -12.40
N ASP A 254 -1.46 -31.92 -12.15
CA ASP A 254 -0.47 -32.94 -12.51
C ASP A 254 0.95 -32.60 -12.99
N GLY A 255 1.91 -33.37 -12.45
CA GLY A 255 3.17 -33.65 -13.14
C GLY A 255 4.31 -34.10 -12.23
N MET A 256 4.33 -35.38 -11.84
CA MET A 256 5.51 -36.01 -11.24
C MET A 256 6.72 -35.94 -12.19
N VAL A 257 7.82 -35.29 -11.80
CA VAL A 257 9.19 -35.72 -12.18
C VAL A 257 10.18 -35.48 -11.04
N ARG A 258 10.90 -36.56 -10.76
CA ARG A 258 11.97 -36.80 -9.78
C ARG A 258 13.33 -36.34 -10.32
N GLY A 259 14.17 -35.71 -9.49
CA GLY A 259 15.62 -35.53 -9.72
C GLY A 259 16.20 -34.27 -9.03
N GLN A 260 16.86 -34.38 -7.88
CA GLN A 260 18.33 -34.41 -7.67
C GLN A 260 19.10 -33.08 -7.88
N ILE A 261 19.63 -32.58 -6.76
CA ILE A 261 20.95 -31.95 -6.51
C ILE A 261 21.19 -30.51 -7.01
N GLY A 262 21.31 -29.60 -6.03
CA GLY A 262 22.48 -28.71 -5.91
C GLY A 262 22.44 -27.36 -6.62
N ALA A 263 21.99 -26.31 -5.92
CA ALA A 263 22.57 -24.97 -5.98
C ALA A 263 22.04 -24.11 -4.82
N LYS A 264 22.94 -23.56 -4.00
CA LYS A 264 22.62 -22.46 -3.07
C LYS A 264 22.35 -21.21 -3.89
N ILE A 265 21.15 -20.66 -3.82
CA ILE A 265 20.87 -19.28 -4.21
C ILE A 265 20.54 -18.52 -2.93
N ILE A 266 21.44 -17.63 -2.56
CA ILE A 266 21.24 -16.61 -1.52
C ILE A 266 20.25 -15.59 -2.11
N PRO A 267 19.14 -15.24 -1.44
CA PRO A 267 18.28 -14.18 -1.93
C PRO A 267 18.99 -12.84 -1.73
N THR A 268 19.37 -12.19 -2.83
CA THR A 268 19.86 -10.82 -2.83
C THR A 268 18.72 -9.86 -2.49
N LEU A 269 19.06 -8.89 -1.66
CA LEU A 269 18.26 -7.81 -1.14
C LEU A 269 17.98 -6.78 -2.26
N ASP A 270 16.80 -6.82 -2.86
CA ASP A 270 16.38 -5.81 -3.83
C ASP A 270 16.00 -4.51 -3.10
N HIS A 271 16.86 -3.50 -3.26
CA HIS A 271 16.63 -2.12 -2.86
C HIS A 271 15.78 -1.42 -3.92
N TRP A 272 14.56 -1.02 -3.55
CA TRP A 272 13.79 -0.05 -4.33
C TRP A 272 14.40 1.34 -4.12
N HIS A 273 14.98 1.92 -5.17
CA HIS A 273 15.46 3.30 -5.12
C HIS A 273 14.36 4.26 -5.60
N LEU A 274 14.07 5.30 -4.80
CA LEU A 274 13.12 6.38 -5.13
C LEU A 274 13.49 7.22 -6.37
N SER A 275 14.62 6.94 -7.02
CA SER A 275 15.12 7.69 -8.17
C SER A 275 14.52 7.27 -9.51
N ASP A 276 13.78 6.16 -9.58
CA ASP A 276 13.27 5.60 -10.83
C ASP A 276 11.95 6.24 -11.33
N LEU A 277 11.32 7.11 -10.54
CA LEU A 277 10.08 7.83 -10.93
C LEU A 277 10.33 9.18 -11.65
N GLY A 278 11.56 9.49 -12.05
CA GLY A 278 11.93 10.82 -12.58
C GLY A 278 12.18 10.95 -14.08
N GLN A 279 12.23 9.87 -14.86
CA GLN A 279 12.61 9.96 -16.28
C GLN A 279 11.41 9.83 -17.21
N LEU A 280 10.78 10.98 -17.52
CA LEU A 280 10.02 11.14 -18.76
C LEU A 280 10.99 11.01 -19.93
N GLN A 281 10.98 9.88 -20.64
CA GLN A 281 11.61 9.76 -21.95
C GLN A 281 10.84 10.61 -22.96
N SER A 282 11.26 11.86 -23.12
CA SER A 282 10.82 12.72 -24.21
C SER A 282 11.41 12.20 -25.53
N ASN A 283 10.67 11.34 -26.22
CA ASN A 283 10.93 11.00 -27.62
C ASN A 283 10.16 11.98 -28.51
N SER A 284 10.82 13.05 -28.92
CA SER A 284 10.37 13.88 -30.05
C SER A 284 11.61 14.28 -30.85
N SER A 285 11.93 13.46 -31.85
CA SER A 285 12.93 13.79 -32.87
C SER A 285 12.19 13.99 -34.19
N TYR A 286 11.70 15.20 -34.41
CA TYR A 286 11.37 15.66 -35.75
C TYR A 286 12.68 16.07 -36.43
N LYS A 287 13.06 15.34 -37.47
CA LYS A 287 14.09 15.79 -38.42
C LYS A 287 13.40 16.61 -39.49
N VAL A 288 13.74 17.89 -39.54
CA VAL A 288 13.44 18.78 -40.66
C VAL A 288 14.51 18.54 -41.74
N LEU A 289 14.06 18.21 -42.95
CA LEU A 289 14.82 18.41 -44.19
C LEU A 289 14.22 19.62 -44.91
#